data_AF-A0A0Q9U4Y2-F1
#
_entry.id   AF-A0A0Q9U4Y2-F1
#
_cell.length_a   1.000
_cell.length_b   1.000
_cell.length_c   1.000
_cell.angle_alpha   90.00
_cell.angle_beta   90.00
_cell.angle_gamma   90.00
#
_symmetry.space_group_name_H-M   'P 1'
#
loop_
_entity.id
_entity.type
_entity.pdbx_description
1 polymer ?
#
loop_
_entity_poly.entity_id
_entity_poly.type
_entity_poly.pdbx_seq_one_letter_code
_entity_poly.pdbx_strand_id
1 'polypeptide(L)' 'MYTILSFFLLGLSLSAPIGPINAAMLDKGIKQGFLHAWVVGIGAMIADALLMILIYFGLVHF' A
#
# COMPACT_ATOMS: atom_id res chain seq x y z
N MET A 1 4.12 -24.17 20.89
CA MET A 1 4.13 -24.85 19.57
C MET A 1 3.13 -24.25 18.57
N TYR A 2 1.93 -23.80 18.98
CA TYR A 2 0.92 -23.25 18.05
C TYR A 2 1.10 -21.76 17.68
N THR A 3 1.86 -20.99 18.46
CA THR A 3 1.99 -19.54 18.28
C THR A 3 2.70 -19.15 16.98
N ILE A 4 3.71 -19.91 16.56
CA ILE A 4 4.47 -19.66 15.33
C ILE A 4 3.58 -19.85 14.10
N LEU A 5 2.74 -20.90 14.10
CA LEU A 5 1.79 -21.16 13.02
C LEU A 5 0.73 -20.06 12.93
N SER A 6 0.20 -19.57 14.06
CA SER A 6 -0.74 -18.46 14.10
C SER A 6 -0.14 -17.16 13.55
N PHE A 7 1.11 -16.82 13.91
CA PHE A 7 1.79 -15.64 13.36
C PHE A 7 2.11 -15.79 11.86
N PHE A 8 2.44 -17.00 11.41
CA PHE A 8 2.64 -17.28 10.00
C PHE A 8 1.34 -17.11 9.20
N LEU A 9 0.23 -17.68 9.68
CA LEU A 9 -1.09 -17.53 9.06
C LEU A 9 -1.58 -16.07 9.10
N LEU A 10 -1.29 -15.34 10.18
CA LEU A 10 -1.61 -13.92 10.27
C LEU A 10 -0.82 -13.11 9.23
N GLY A 11 0.48 -13.35 9.09
CA GLY A 11 1.32 -12.70 8.08
C GLY A 11 0.87 -13.03 6.66
N LEU A 12 0.49 -14.29 6.42
CA LEU A 12 -0.02 -14.74 5.13
C LEU A 12 -1.39 -14.12 4.82
N SER A 13 -2.27 -13.98 5.81
CA SER A 13 -3.56 -13.29 5.67
C SER A 13 -3.41 -11.78 5.45
N LEU A 14 -2.45 -11.13 6.11
CA LEU A 14 -2.17 -9.70 5.91
C LEU A 14 -1.59 -9.41 4.52
N SER A 15 -0.81 -10.35 3.97
CA SER A 15 -0.17 -10.22 2.67
C SER A 15 -0.97 -10.83 1.51
N ALA A 16 -1.93 -11.72 1.79
CA ALA A 16 -2.81 -12.35 0.81
C ALA A 16 -3.64 -11.35 0.00
N PRO A 17 -4.19 -10.27 0.58
CA PRO A 17 -4.78 -9.21 -0.20
C PRO A 17 -3.65 -8.32 -0.73
N ILE A 18 -3.34 -8.46 -2.00
CA ILE A 18 -2.55 -7.45 -2.68
C ILE A 18 -3.37 -6.16 -2.73
N GLY A 19 -2.90 -5.12 -2.06
CA GLY A 19 -3.60 -3.84 -2.00
C GLY A 19 -3.80 -3.25 -3.42
N PRO A 20 -4.87 -2.48 -3.67
CA PRO A 20 -5.18 -1.96 -5.01
C PRO A 20 -4.05 -1.11 -5.60
N ILE A 21 -3.30 -0.39 -4.76
CA ILE A 21 -2.11 0.38 -5.16
C ILE A 21 -0.98 -0.54 -5.62
N ASN A 22 -0.65 -1.60 -4.86
CA ASN A 22 0.39 -2.55 -5.24
C ASN A 22 -0.02 -3.39 -6.47
N ALA A 23 -1.30 -3.71 -6.61
CA ALA A 23 -1.83 -4.37 -7.80
C ALA A 23 -1.68 -3.50 -9.05
N ALA A 24 -2.03 -2.20 -8.94
CA ALA A 24 -1.84 -1.24 -10.03
C ALA A 24 -0.36 -1.00 -10.34
N MET A 25 0.51 -1.01 -9.32
CA MET A 25 1.95 -0.89 -9.46
C MET A 25 2.55 -2.11 -10.17
N LEU A 26 2.08 -3.32 -9.86
CA LEU A 26 2.44 -4.57 -10.55
C LEU A 26 1.94 -4.58 -12.00
N ASP A 27 0.68 -4.20 -12.24
CA ASP A 27 0.11 -4.17 -13.59
C ASP A 27 0.87 -3.18 -14.50
N LYS A 28 1.15 -1.97 -14.01
CA LYS A 28 1.96 -0.98 -14.74
C LYS A 28 3.44 -1.36 -14.82
N GLY A 29 3.99 -2.02 -13.81
CA GLY A 29 5.36 -2.52 -13.83
C GLY A 29 5.57 -3.62 -14.86
N ILE A 30 4.62 -4.55 -14.97
CA ILE A 30 4.64 -5.65 -15.93
C ILE A 30 4.38 -5.13 -17.35
N LYS A 31 3.43 -4.20 -17.54
CA LYS A 31 3.04 -3.72 -18.88
C LYS A 31 3.89 -2.57 -19.44
N GLN A 32 4.35 -1.65 -18.59
CA GLN A 32 5.01 -0.40 -18.99
C GLN A 32 6.42 -0.25 -18.40
N GLY A 33 6.92 -1.26 -17.68
CA GLY A 33 8.26 -1.28 -17.12
C GLY A 33 8.36 -0.61 -15.75
N PHE A 34 9.53 -0.79 -15.13
CA PHE A 34 9.78 -0.43 -13.73
C PHE A 34 9.59 1.06 -13.42
N LEU A 35 9.90 1.96 -14.36
CA LEU A 35 9.72 3.40 -14.16
C LEU A 35 8.26 3.80 -13.97
N HIS A 36 7.33 3.20 -14.72
CA HIS A 36 5.90 3.51 -14.62
C HIS A 36 5.29 2.98 -13.32
N ALA A 37 5.74 1.82 -12.84
CA ALA A 37 5.43 1.35 -11.49
C ALA A 37 5.92 2.33 -10.42
N TRP A 38 7.15 2.83 -10.55
CA TRP A 38 7.75 3.73 -9.56
C TRP A 38 6.99 5.06 -9.44
N VAL A 39 6.51 5.62 -10.55
CA VAL A 39 5.67 6.83 -10.54
C VAL A 39 4.35 6.60 -9.81
N VAL A 40 3.74 5.41 -9.93
CA VAL A 40 2.51 5.06 -9.18
C VAL A 40 2.80 4.95 -7.69
N GLY A 41 3.90 4.31 -7.31
CA GLY A 41 4.31 4.19 -5.91
C GLY A 41 4.59 5.55 -5.26
N ILE A 42 5.26 6.46 -5.98
CA ILE A 42 5.48 7.83 -5.52
C ILE A 42 4.16 8.59 -5.40
N GLY A 43 3.28 8.48 -6.40
CA GLY A 43 1.96 9.12 -6.36
C GLY A 43 1.14 8.68 -5.14
N ALA A 44 1.17 7.38 -4.82
CA ALA A 44 0.52 6.83 -3.63
C ALA A 44 1.13 7.38 -2.33
N MET A 45 2.46 7.40 -2.20
CA MET A 45 3.13 7.97 -1.02
C MET A 45 2.83 9.47 -0.84
N ILE A 46 2.77 10.23 -1.92
CA ILE A 46 2.41 11.65 -1.88
C ILE A 46 0.95 11.83 -1.44
N ALA A 47 0.03 10.99 -1.95
CA ALA A 47 -1.37 11.03 -1.56
C ALA A 47 -1.54 10.75 -0.05
N ASP A 48 -0.83 9.75 0.49
CA ASP A 48 -0.83 9.44 1.92
C ASP A 48 -0.25 10.60 2.75
N ALA A 49 0.87 11.18 2.32
CA ALA A 49 1.48 12.33 2.98
C ALA A 49 0.54 13.56 2.98
N LEU A 50 -0.10 13.84 1.86
CA LEU A 50 -1.09 14.92 1.74
C LEU A 50 -2.28 14.67 2.66
N LEU A 51 -2.80 13.44 2.71
CA LEU A 51 -3.88 13.07 3.62
C LEU A 51 -3.47 13.27 5.08
N MET A 52 -2.28 12.83 5.47
CA MET A 52 -1.77 13.04 6.83
C MET A 52 -1.62 14.53 7.16
N ILE A 53 -1.16 15.34 6.21
CA ILE A 53 -1.06 16.80 6.36
C ILE A 53 -2.47 17.41 6.55
N LEU A 54 -3.44 17.01 5.72
CA LEU A 54 -4.83 17.48 5.80
C LEU A 54 -5.47 17.12 7.15
N ILE A 55 -5.23 15.91 7.66
CA ILE A 55 -5.67 15.46 8.98
C ILE A 55 -4.98 16.28 10.08
N TYR A 56 -3.66 16.50 9.98
CA TYR A 56 -2.90 17.28 10.94
C TYR A 56 -3.39 18.73 11.07
N PHE A 57 -3.76 19.37 9.96
CA PHE A 57 -4.38 20.70 9.96
C PHE A 57 -5.86 20.69 10.38
N GLY A 58 -6.41 19.54 10.75
CA GLY A 58 -7.77 19.42 11.29
C GLY A 58 -8.88 19.62 10.26
N LEU A 59 -8.57 19.60 8.95
CA LEU A 59 -9.58 19.72 7.87
C LEU A 59 -10.55 18.53 7.85
N VAL A 60 -10.15 17.39 8.42
CA VAL A 60 -10.98 16.21 8.62
C VAL A 60 -11.23 16.05 10.12
N HIS A 61 -11.99 16.98 10.70
CA HIS A 61 -12.70 16.73 11.96
C HIS A 61 -13.99 15.99 11.61
N PHE A 62 -14.08 14.72 11.98
CA PHE A 62 -15.37 14.03 12.18
C PHE A 62 -15.71 14.06 13.67
#